data_AF-E7QQQ7-F1
#
_entry.id   AF-E7QQQ7-F1
#
_cell.length_a   1.000
_cell.length_b   1.000
_cell.length_c   1.000
_cell.angle_alpha   90.00
_cell.angle_beta   90.00
_cell.angle_gamma   90.00
#
_symmetry.space_group_name_H-M   'P 1'
#
loop_
_entity.id
_entity.type
_entity.pdbx_description
1 polymer ?
#
loop_
_entity_poly.entity_id
_entity_poly.type
_entity_poly.pdbx_seq_one_letter_code
_entity_poly.pdbx_strand_id
1 'polypeptide(L)' 'MTSEQILGTTTVTQRWRISLIKAVREEFEEAGEEVQEGDRLVFKKRDGQIVVEPA' A
#
# COMPACT_ATOMS: atom_id res chain seq x y z
N MET A 1 11.86 3.23 18.00
CA MET A 1 10.47 3.72 17.84
C MET A 1 10.24 3.82 16.35
N THR A 2 9.35 3.02 15.79
CA THR A 2 9.03 3.11 14.36
C THR A 2 8.18 4.36 14.18
N SER A 3 8.68 5.37 13.47
CA SER A 3 7.92 6.56 13.15
C SER A 3 6.84 6.18 12.14
N GLU A 4 5.59 6.06 12.59
CA GLU A 4 4.45 5.88 11.70
C GLU A 4 4.19 7.19 10.96
N GLN A 5 4.12 7.14 9.63
CA GLN A 5 3.83 8.29 8.78
C GLN A 5 2.55 8.01 7.98
N ILE A 6 1.62 8.96 8.02
CA ILE A 6 0.42 8.91 7.20
C ILE A 6 0.75 9.44 5.81
N LEU A 7 0.77 8.57 4.81
CA LEU A 7 1.03 8.93 3.40
C LEU A 7 -0.20 9.55 2.72
N GLY A 8 -1.40 9.34 3.27
CA GLY A 8 -2.65 9.90 2.80
C GLY A 8 -3.83 8.97 3.07
N THR A 9 -5.00 9.31 2.52
CA THR A 9 -6.22 8.50 2.65
C THR A 9 -6.85 8.26 1.28
N THR A 10 -7.47 7.10 1.11
CA THR A 10 -8.27 6.76 -0.09
C THR A 10 -9.61 6.17 0.36
N THR A 11 -10.62 6.27 -0.49
CA THR A 11 -11.96 5.73 -0.22
C THR A 11 -12.11 4.37 -0.88
N VAL A 12 -12.79 3.44 -0.21
CA VAL A 12 -13.17 2.16 -0.80
C VAL A 12 -14.16 2.41 -1.94
N THR A 13 -13.86 1.89 -3.11
CA THR A 13 -14.69 2.01 -4.31
C THR A 13 -15.49 0.72 -4.57
N GLN A 14 -16.21 0.68 -5.69
CA GLN A 14 -17.01 -0.49 -6.07
C GLN A 14 -16.19 -1.78 -6.07
N ARG A 15 -16.84 -2.86 -5.59
CA ARG A 15 -16.23 -4.20 -5.41
C ARG A 15 -15.09 -4.21 -4.41
N TRP A 16 -15.14 -3.37 -3.37
CA TRP A 16 -14.15 -3.33 -2.29
C TRP A 16 -12.72 -3.02 -2.75
N ARG A 17 -12.59 -2.26 -3.84
CA ARG A 17 -11.29 -1.89 -4.40
C ARG A 17 -10.78 -0.59 -3.81
N ILE A 18 -9.49 -0.54 -3.50
CA ILE A 18 -8.76 0.67 -3.12
C ILE A 18 -7.72 0.98 -4.21
N SER A 19 -7.49 2.26 -4.45
CA SER A 19 -6.40 2.71 -5.32
C SER A 19 -5.16 3.00 -4.49
N LEU A 20 -3.98 2.58 -4.96
CA LEU A 20 -2.72 3.08 -4.43
C LEU A 20 -2.53 4.53 -4.87
N ILE A 21 -2.57 5.46 -3.91
CA ILE A 21 -2.34 6.88 -4.18
C ILE A 21 -0.87 7.11 -4.55
N LYS A 22 -0.60 8.24 -5.23
CA LYS A 22 0.74 8.59 -5.70
C LYS A 22 1.82 8.45 -4.61
N ALA A 23 1.58 9.00 -3.42
CA ALA A 23 2.51 8.91 -2.30
C ALA A 23 2.89 7.46 -1.92
N VAL A 24 1.94 6.52 -1.95
CA VAL A 24 2.23 5.11 -1.64
C VAL A 24 3.07 4.45 -2.73
N ARG A 25 2.84 4.81 -4.00
CA ARG A 25 3.65 4.28 -5.12
C ARG A 25 5.08 4.82 -5.11
N GLU A 26 5.25 6.09 -4.74
CA GLU A 26 6.57 6.72 -4.59
C GLU A 26 7.38 6.04 -3.47
N GLU A 27 6.76 5.69 -2.33
CA GLU A 27 7.45 4.96 -1.26
C GLU A 27 7.90 3.55 -1.68
N PHE A 28 7.11 2.85 -2.50
CA PHE A 28 7.55 1.58 -3.09
C PHE A 28 8.74 1.78 -4.03
N GLU A 29 8.70 2.79 -4.90
CA GLU A 29 9.81 3.12 -5.80
C GLU A 29 11.08 3.50 -5.03
N GLU A 30 10.97 4.28 -3.96
CA GLU A 30 12.09 4.64 -3.07
C GLU A 30 12.67 3.42 -2.34
N ALA A 31 11.83 2.42 -2.02
CA ALA A 31 12.25 1.14 -1.47
C ALA A 31 12.89 0.20 -2.51
N GLY A 32 12.88 0.58 -3.79
CA GLY A 32 13.37 -0.24 -4.91
C GLY A 32 12.38 -1.32 -5.36
N GLU A 33 11.10 -1.17 -4.99
CA GLU A 33 10.01 -2.07 -5.37
C GLU A 33 9.17 -1.42 -6.47
N GLU A 34 9.28 -1.91 -7.70
CA GLU A 34 8.42 -1.44 -8.79
C GLU A 34 7.05 -2.15 -8.74
N VAL A 35 5.99 -1.38 -8.45
CA VAL A 35 4.60 -1.89 -8.46
C VAL A 35 3.85 -1.30 -9.66
N GLN A 36 3.36 -2.17 -10.53
CA GLN A 36 2.64 -1.82 -11.75
C GLN A 36 1.16 -2.24 -11.70
N GLU A 37 0.36 -1.69 -12.62
CA GLU A 37 -1.03 -2.10 -12.76
C GLU A 37 -1.13 -3.57 -13.17
N GLY A 38 -1.93 -4.34 -12.43
CA GLY A 38 -2.07 -5.77 -12.65
C GLY A 38 -1.16 -6.63 -11.77
N ASP A 39 -0.17 -6.02 -11.11
CA ASP A 39 0.68 -6.74 -10.16
C ASP A 39 -0.12 -7.20 -8.95
N ARG A 40 0.34 -8.33 -8.38
CA ARG A 40 -0.26 -8.90 -7.19
C ARG A 40 0.36 -8.26 -5.96
N LEU A 41 -0.51 -7.89 -5.02
CA LEU A 41 -0.11 -7.46 -3.68
C LEU A 41 -0.57 -8.50 -2.64
N VAL A 42 0.19 -8.61 -1.56
CA VAL A 42 -0.14 -9.43 -0.41
C VAL A 42 -0.68 -8.56 0.71
N PHE A 43 -1.86 -8.92 1.20
CA PHE A 43 -2.42 -8.34 2.42
C PHE A 43 -2.03 -9.22 3.62
N LYS A 44 -1.30 -8.66 4.58
CA LYS A 44 -0.89 -9.35 5.82
C LYS A 44 -1.53 -8.67 7.03
N LYS A 45 -1.76 -9.44 8.09
CA LYS A 45 -2.11 -8.89 9.41
C LYS A 45 -0.87 -8.87 10.29
N ARG A 46 -0.46 -7.69 10.75
CA ARG A 46 0.71 -7.49 11.62
C ARG A 46 0.35 -6.48 12.70
N ASP A 47 0.56 -6.85 13.96
CA ASP A 47 0.30 -5.97 15.12
C ASP A 47 -1.12 -5.37 15.14
N GLY A 48 -2.11 -6.12 14.64
CA GLY A 48 -3.50 -5.68 14.53
C GLY A 48 -3.83 -4.80 13.32
N GLN A 49 -2.82 -4.40 12.55
CA GLN A 49 -2.94 -3.59 11.33
C GLN A 49 -2.93 -4.48 10.08
N ILE A 50 -3.50 -3.99 8.98
CA ILE A 50 -3.38 -4.60 7.66
C ILE A 50 -2.22 -3.94 6.93
N VAL A 51 -1.23 -4.74 6.55
CA VAL A 51 -0.05 -4.31 5.78
C VAL A 51 -0.20 -4.81 4.34
N VAL A 52 0.18 -3.96 3.39
CA VAL A 52 0.18 -4.27 1.96
C VAL A 52 1.62 -4.30 1.48
N GLU A 53 2.05 -5.40 0.89
CA GLU A 53 3.42 -5.59 0.37
C GLU A 53 3.34 -6.18 -1.04
N PRO A 54 4.31 -5.91 -1.93
CA PRO A 54 4.43 -6.61 -3.20
C PRO A 54 4.57 -8.13 -3.01
N ALA A 55 4.03 -8.90 -3.97
CA ALA A 55 4.02 -10.36 -3.91
C ALA A 55 5.29 -11.02 -4.46
#